data_AF-A0A059ZZP1-F1
#
_entry.id   AF-A0A059ZZP1-F1
#
_cell.length_a   1.000
_cell.length_b   1.000
_cell.length_c   1.000
_cell.angle_alpha   90.00
_cell.angle_beta   90.00
_cell.angle_gamma   90.00
#
_symmetry.space_group_name_H-M   'P 1'
#
loop_
_entity.id
_entity.type
_entity.pdbx_description
1 polymer ?
#
loop_
_entity_poly.entity_id
_entity_poly.type
_entity_poly.pdbx_seq_one_letter_code
_entity_poly.pdbx_strand_id
1 'polypeptide(L)'
;MMLLRRLPTAREPRLYMALERTYLGYFKFLFIAIGTGLLSARLAVLFHALHYGHLAHFFTELFRLLTWPAIILVFLVGFWFMTDLEHIGKGITVAAKEIIDPRIYMAAERTFLAWVRTGIGLIAFGFVIEKFDFFLEQLSVMLHTKLTMGEGFSGMGIVFILLGVTNLVIGGINFIRTVRKVDQGEYHINKFLYGLYGVILLTITGVLAVMIIRVSP
;
A
#
# COMPACT_ATOMS: atom_id res chain seq x y z
N MET A 1 -3.84 -3.87 -16.58
CA MET A 1 -3.66 -3.84 -18.05
C MET A 1 -3.61 -5.25 -18.67
N MET A 2 -4.41 -6.20 -18.17
CA MET A 2 -4.59 -7.56 -18.71
C MET A 2 -5.93 -7.74 -19.44
N LEU A 3 -6.90 -6.84 -19.21
CA LEU A 3 -8.24 -6.88 -19.82
C LEU A 3 -8.25 -6.75 -21.36
N LEU A 4 -7.21 -6.17 -21.97
CA LEU A 4 -7.16 -5.95 -23.42
C LEU A 4 -6.63 -7.13 -24.23
N ARG A 5 -6.02 -8.14 -23.59
CA ARG A 5 -5.58 -9.36 -24.28
C ARG A 5 -6.51 -10.50 -23.91
N ARG A 6 -7.42 -10.83 -24.84
CA ARG A 6 -8.23 -12.06 -24.87
C ARG A 6 -7.33 -13.32 -24.90
N LEU A 7 -6.59 -13.58 -23.83
CA LEU A 7 -5.86 -14.83 -23.64
C LEU A 7 -6.77 -15.81 -22.90
N PRO A 8 -6.76 -17.11 -23.27
CA PRO A 8 -7.50 -18.13 -22.54
C PRO A 8 -7.06 -18.12 -21.07
N THR A 9 -8.00 -17.84 -20.18
CA THR A 9 -7.76 -17.74 -18.73
C THR A 9 -7.52 -19.14 -18.18
N ALA A 10 -6.27 -19.45 -17.86
CA ALA A 10 -5.89 -20.64 -17.13
C ALA A 10 -5.73 -20.31 -15.64
N ARG A 11 -6.21 -21.19 -14.75
CA ARG A 11 -6.08 -21.08 -13.29
C ARG A 11 -4.65 -21.45 -12.84
N GLU A 12 -3.65 -20.82 -13.45
CA GLU A 12 -2.24 -21.08 -13.18
C GLU A 12 -1.77 -20.34 -11.91
N PRO A 13 -1.17 -21.04 -10.92
CA PRO A 13 -0.61 -20.41 -9.71
C PRO A 13 0.39 -19.28 -10.02
N ARG A 14 1.12 -19.41 -11.13
CA ARG A 14 2.09 -18.42 -11.60
C ARG A 14 1.47 -17.09 -12.01
N LEU A 15 0.30 -17.14 -12.65
CA LEU A 15 -0.39 -15.95 -13.13
C LEU A 15 -0.85 -15.11 -11.92
N TYR A 16 -1.35 -15.76 -10.87
CA TYR A 16 -1.72 -15.09 -9.61
C TYR A 16 -0.51 -14.44 -8.93
N MET A 17 0.60 -15.16 -8.78
CA MET A 17 1.81 -14.59 -8.17
C MET A 17 2.40 -13.43 -8.99
N ALA A 18 2.32 -13.50 -10.33
CA ALA A 18 2.73 -12.41 -11.20
C ALA A 18 1.81 -11.18 -11.09
N LEU A 19 0.50 -11.41 -10.97
CA LEU A 19 -0.51 -10.38 -10.72
C LEU A 19 -0.22 -9.67 -9.39
N GLU A 20 -0.10 -10.44 -8.30
CA GLU A 20 0.22 -9.92 -6.96
C GLU A 20 1.43 -9.01 -6.98
N ARG A 21 2.55 -9.48 -7.56
CA ARG A 21 3.79 -8.71 -7.60
C ARG A 21 3.62 -7.39 -8.37
N THR A 22 2.86 -7.40 -9.45
CA THR A 22 2.59 -6.20 -10.24
C THR A 22 1.76 -5.18 -9.45
N TYR A 23 0.66 -5.63 -8.85
CA TYR A 23 -0.22 -4.76 -8.07
C TYR A 23 0.45 -4.26 -6.79
N LEU A 24 1.22 -5.10 -6.11
CA LEU A 24 2.02 -4.71 -4.95
C LEU A 24 3.07 -3.65 -5.31
N GLY A 25 3.61 -3.71 -6.53
CA GLY A 25 4.44 -2.65 -7.10
C GLY A 25 3.67 -1.33 -7.23
N TYR A 26 2.47 -1.34 -7.81
CA TYR A 26 1.63 -0.14 -7.94
C TYR A 26 1.25 0.44 -6.58
N PHE A 27 0.79 -0.38 -5.64
CA PHE A 27 0.49 0.06 -4.28
C PHE A 27 1.72 0.68 -3.60
N LYS A 28 2.91 0.08 -3.75
CA LYS A 28 4.16 0.66 -3.21
C LYS A 28 4.40 2.08 -3.72
N PHE A 29 4.30 2.30 -5.04
CA PHE A 29 4.51 3.62 -5.62
C PHE A 29 3.47 4.63 -5.11
N LEU A 30 2.21 4.23 -5.03
CA LEU A 30 1.12 5.09 -4.56
C LEU A 30 1.28 5.45 -3.08
N PHE A 31 1.63 4.50 -2.23
CA PHE A 31 1.88 4.79 -0.82
C PHE A 31 3.10 5.66 -0.60
N ILE A 32 4.17 5.50 -1.38
CA ILE A 32 5.31 6.42 -1.34
C ILE A 32 4.87 7.83 -1.75
N ALA A 33 4.08 7.98 -2.80
CA ALA A 33 3.55 9.27 -3.22
C ALA A 33 2.70 9.93 -2.11
N ILE A 34 1.77 9.18 -1.51
CA ILE A 34 0.97 9.68 -0.38
C ILE A 34 1.85 10.06 0.80
N GLY A 35 2.82 9.22 1.16
CA GLY A 35 3.76 9.47 2.25
C GLY A 35 4.61 10.72 2.02
N THR A 36 5.21 10.85 0.84
CA THR A 36 5.99 12.05 0.49
C THR A 36 5.11 13.30 0.49
N GLY A 37 3.85 13.19 0.09
CA GLY A 37 2.88 14.27 0.21
C GLY A 37 2.67 14.64 1.67
N LEU A 38 2.45 13.66 2.55
CA LEU A 38 2.29 13.89 3.99
C LEU A 38 3.48 14.63 4.58
N LEU A 39 4.72 14.25 4.25
CA LEU A 39 5.93 14.97 4.66
C LEU A 39 5.99 16.39 4.09
N SER A 40 5.61 16.56 2.82
CA SER A 40 5.50 17.89 2.18
C SER A 40 4.58 18.81 2.98
N ALA A 41 3.44 18.30 3.48
CA ALA A 41 2.54 19.09 4.32
C ALA A 41 3.19 19.53 5.63
N ARG A 42 4.00 18.68 6.28
CA ARG A 42 4.73 19.04 7.51
C ARG A 42 5.77 20.12 7.24
N LEU A 43 6.50 20.01 6.12
CA LEU A 43 7.43 21.04 5.69
C LEU A 43 6.73 22.36 5.39
N ALA A 44 5.54 22.35 4.78
CA ALA A 44 4.76 23.56 4.55
C ALA A 44 4.46 24.30 5.86
N VAL A 45 4.06 23.58 6.91
CA VAL A 45 3.81 24.13 8.25
C VAL A 45 5.07 24.77 8.84
N LEU A 46 6.20 24.05 8.77
CA LEU A 46 7.49 24.55 9.22
C LEU A 46 7.85 25.88 8.51
N PHE A 47 7.76 25.91 7.19
CA PHE A 47 8.11 27.11 6.41
C PHE A 47 7.15 28.27 6.65
N HIS A 48 5.87 27.98 6.90
CA HIS A 48 4.90 29.01 7.25
C HIS A 48 5.29 29.71 8.57
N ALA A 49 5.72 28.93 9.56
CA ALA A 49 6.18 29.46 10.84
C ALA A 49 7.52 30.18 10.80
N LEU A 50 8.41 29.77 9.89
CA LEU A 50 9.68 30.46 9.64
C LEU A 50 9.52 31.72 8.75
N HIS A 51 8.29 32.17 8.51
CA HIS A 51 7.95 33.32 7.65
C HIS A 51 8.40 33.20 6.18
N TYR A 52 8.72 31.99 5.69
CA TYR A 52 9.03 31.72 4.29
C TYR A 52 7.77 31.38 3.48
N GLY A 53 6.93 32.38 3.24
CA GLY A 53 5.61 32.20 2.58
C GLY A 53 5.66 31.54 1.19
N HIS A 54 6.66 31.87 0.36
CA HIS A 54 6.80 31.29 -0.98
C HIS A 54 7.08 29.78 -0.93
N LEU A 55 8.00 29.34 -0.04
CA LEU A 55 8.28 27.92 0.13
C LEU A 55 7.06 27.20 0.73
N ALA A 56 6.40 27.77 1.72
CA ALA A 56 5.22 27.18 2.33
C ALA A 56 4.14 26.86 1.28
N HIS A 57 3.82 27.82 0.40
CA HIS A 57 2.85 27.62 -0.67
C HIS A 57 3.29 26.51 -1.66
N PHE A 58 4.56 26.48 -2.04
CA PHE A 58 5.09 25.43 -2.93
C PHE A 58 4.89 24.03 -2.32
N PHE A 59 5.21 23.84 -1.04
CA PHE A 59 5.06 22.56 -0.36
C PHE A 59 3.59 22.16 -0.13
N THR A 60 2.69 23.13 0.05
CA THR A 60 1.23 22.89 0.11
C THR A 60 0.68 22.41 -1.23
N GLU A 61 1.08 23.03 -2.34
CA GLU A 61 0.66 22.59 -3.68
C GLU A 61 1.27 21.24 -4.04
N LEU A 62 2.53 21.00 -3.67
CA LEU A 62 3.18 19.71 -3.83
C LEU A 62 2.44 18.60 -3.06
N PHE A 63 1.98 18.87 -1.84
CA PHE A 63 1.14 17.95 -1.08
C PHE A 63 -0.15 17.61 -1.83
N ARG A 64 -0.88 18.63 -2.29
CA ARG A 64 -2.16 18.44 -3.01
C ARG A 64 -1.95 17.64 -4.30
N LEU A 65 -0.92 18.00 -5.07
CA LEU A 65 -0.57 17.33 -6.32
C LEU A 65 -0.18 15.86 -6.13
N LEU A 66 0.50 15.53 -5.03
CA LEU A 66 1.02 14.18 -4.81
C LEU A 66 0.00 13.25 -4.12
N THR A 67 -0.87 13.79 -3.27
CA THR A 67 -1.83 12.99 -2.49
C THR A 67 -3.14 12.72 -3.22
N TRP A 68 -3.80 13.74 -3.78
CA TRP A 68 -5.13 13.58 -4.38
C TRP A 68 -5.16 12.61 -5.56
N PRO A 69 -4.27 12.74 -6.58
CA PRO A 69 -4.19 11.76 -7.66
C PRO A 69 -3.81 10.38 -7.17
N ALA A 70 -2.91 10.28 -6.18
CA ALA A 70 -2.51 8.99 -5.62
C ALA A 70 -3.67 8.28 -4.93
N ILE A 71 -4.49 8.99 -4.15
CA ILE A 71 -5.69 8.42 -3.51
C ILE A 71 -6.64 7.87 -4.59
N ILE A 72 -6.96 8.65 -5.62
CA ILE A 72 -7.83 8.22 -6.72
C ILE A 72 -7.26 6.97 -7.41
N LEU A 73 -5.95 6.97 -7.69
CA LEU A 73 -5.26 5.84 -8.29
C LEU A 73 -5.25 4.60 -7.37
N VAL A 74 -5.18 4.74 -6.04
CA VAL A 74 -5.29 3.58 -5.14
C VAL A 74 -6.65 2.93 -5.25
N PHE A 75 -7.73 3.70 -5.28
CA PHE A 75 -9.08 3.15 -5.46
C PHE A 75 -9.25 2.49 -6.84
N LEU A 76 -8.74 3.12 -7.91
CA LEU A 76 -8.75 2.53 -9.24
C LEU A 76 -7.95 1.23 -9.28
N VAL A 77 -6.70 1.22 -8.80
CA VAL A 77 -5.85 0.02 -8.77
C VAL A 77 -6.49 -1.09 -7.92
N GLY A 78 -7.09 -0.75 -6.77
CA GLY A 78 -7.81 -1.71 -5.93
C GLY A 78 -9.04 -2.31 -6.61
N PHE A 79 -9.82 -1.48 -7.32
CA PHE A 79 -10.94 -1.95 -8.13
C PHE A 79 -10.48 -2.91 -9.23
N TRP A 80 -9.45 -2.51 -9.99
CA TRP A 80 -8.89 -3.33 -11.06
C TRP A 80 -8.32 -4.66 -10.54
N PHE A 81 -7.69 -4.65 -9.37
CA PHE A 81 -7.20 -5.86 -8.72
C PHE A 81 -8.32 -6.85 -8.41
N MET A 82 -9.43 -6.36 -7.84
CA MET A 82 -10.62 -7.18 -7.56
C MET A 82 -11.21 -7.76 -8.84
N THR A 83 -11.35 -6.94 -9.89
CA THR A 83 -11.88 -7.41 -11.17
C THR A 83 -10.96 -8.44 -11.84
N ASP A 84 -9.63 -8.24 -11.79
CA ASP A 84 -8.67 -9.17 -12.35
C ASP A 84 -8.68 -10.50 -11.57
N LEU A 85 -8.81 -10.48 -10.24
CA LEU A 85 -8.97 -11.68 -9.41
C LEU A 85 -10.23 -12.47 -9.78
N GLU A 86 -11.36 -11.80 -10.00
CA GLU A 86 -12.60 -12.47 -10.39
C GLU A 86 -12.49 -13.11 -11.79
N HIS A 87 -11.83 -12.40 -12.74
CA HIS A 87 -11.60 -12.89 -14.10
C HIS A 87 -10.71 -14.13 -14.14
N ILE A 88 -9.60 -14.15 -13.40
CA ILE A 88 -8.72 -15.34 -13.34
C ILE A 88 -9.42 -16.48 -12.58
N GLY A 89 -10.27 -16.15 -11.61
CA GLY A 89 -11.08 -17.11 -10.86
C GLY A 89 -12.09 -17.91 -11.71
N LYS A 90 -12.48 -17.38 -12.89
CA LYS A 90 -13.37 -18.01 -13.89
C LYS A 90 -12.62 -18.86 -14.94
N GLY A 91 -11.28 -18.86 -14.91
CA GLY A 91 -10.44 -19.62 -15.84
C GLY A 91 -10.45 -21.14 -15.64
N ILE A 92 -10.08 -21.87 -16.69
CA ILE A 92 -10.01 -23.34 -16.73
C ILE A 92 -8.95 -23.84 -15.74
N THR A 93 -9.26 -24.88 -14.96
CA THR A 93 -8.32 -25.49 -14.02
C THR A 93 -7.17 -26.19 -14.74
N VAL A 94 -5.95 -25.94 -14.28
CA VAL A 94 -4.72 -26.47 -14.88
C VAL A 94 -4.43 -27.87 -14.33
N ALA A 95 -3.75 -28.71 -15.12
CA ALA A 95 -3.41 -30.07 -14.73
C ALA A 95 -2.49 -30.13 -13.49
N ALA A 96 -2.72 -31.11 -12.61
CA ALA A 96 -1.99 -31.30 -11.35
C ALA A 96 -0.46 -31.37 -11.51
N LYS A 97 0.02 -31.83 -12.66
CA LYS A 97 1.46 -31.90 -13.00
C LYS A 97 2.14 -30.52 -13.05
N GLU A 98 1.42 -29.47 -13.45
CA GLU A 98 1.99 -28.11 -13.50
C GLU A 98 2.04 -27.43 -12.12
N ILE A 99 1.28 -27.95 -11.14
CA ILE A 99 1.18 -27.42 -9.78
C ILE A 99 2.39 -27.84 -8.92
N ILE A 100 3.03 -28.96 -9.24
CA ILE A 100 4.15 -29.55 -8.49
C ILE A 100 5.52 -29.05 -9.02
N ASP A 101 5.53 -28.08 -9.95
CA ASP A 101 6.77 -27.52 -10.50
C ASP A 101 7.57 -26.76 -9.41
N PRO A 102 8.85 -27.14 -9.13
CA PRO A 102 9.72 -26.45 -8.17
C PRO A 102 9.83 -24.94 -8.38
N ARG A 103 9.65 -24.47 -9.62
CA ARG A 103 9.67 -23.05 -9.97
C ARG A 103 8.53 -22.27 -9.31
N ILE A 104 7.45 -22.91 -8.87
CA ILE A 104 6.36 -22.29 -8.12
C ILE A 104 6.85 -21.85 -6.73
N TYR A 105 7.64 -22.68 -6.05
CA TYR A 105 8.26 -22.30 -4.76
C TYR A 105 9.15 -21.07 -4.90
N MET A 106 10.03 -21.05 -5.91
CA MET A 106 10.89 -19.90 -6.17
C MET A 106 10.09 -18.63 -6.52
N ALA A 107 8.94 -18.77 -7.18
CA ALA A 107 8.05 -17.65 -7.46
C ALA A 107 7.33 -17.15 -6.21
N ALA A 108 6.88 -18.06 -5.34
CA ALA A 108 6.24 -17.73 -4.08
C ALA A 108 7.21 -16.99 -3.14
N GLU A 109 8.46 -17.46 -3.04
CA GLU A 109 9.50 -16.81 -2.24
C GLU A 109 9.80 -15.39 -2.72
N ARG A 110 9.98 -15.19 -4.04
CA ARG A 110 10.18 -13.85 -4.60
C ARG A 110 9.01 -12.91 -4.31
N THR A 111 7.80 -13.44 -4.36
CA THR A 111 6.58 -12.67 -4.06
C THR A 111 6.59 -12.29 -2.59
N PHE A 112 6.84 -13.25 -1.68
CA PHE A 112 6.99 -13.01 -0.25
C PHE A 112 8.06 -11.96 0.07
N LEU A 113 9.24 -12.02 -0.55
CA LEU A 113 10.28 -11.00 -0.37
C LEU A 113 9.84 -9.61 -0.85
N ALA A 114 9.01 -9.53 -1.89
CA ALA A 114 8.41 -8.26 -2.32
C ALA A 114 7.40 -7.73 -1.27
N TRP A 115 6.59 -8.60 -0.68
CA TRP A 115 5.71 -8.25 0.46
C TRP A 115 6.51 -7.75 1.67
N VAL A 116 7.61 -8.43 2.01
CA VAL A 116 8.50 -8.01 3.10
C VAL A 116 9.09 -6.63 2.82
N ARG A 117 9.65 -6.43 1.63
CA ARG A 117 10.25 -5.15 1.23
C ARG A 117 9.26 -4.00 1.25
N THR A 118 8.03 -4.23 0.76
CA THR A 118 6.98 -3.21 0.78
C THR A 118 6.52 -2.90 2.20
N GLY A 119 6.30 -3.92 3.03
CA GLY A 119 5.91 -3.74 4.43
C GLY A 119 6.95 -2.95 5.24
N ILE A 120 8.22 -3.30 5.14
CA ILE A 120 9.31 -2.58 5.81
C ILE A 120 9.40 -1.12 5.32
N GLY A 121 9.27 -0.91 4.00
CA GLY A 121 9.26 0.45 3.43
C GLY A 121 8.14 1.31 4.00
N LEU A 122 6.93 0.76 4.12
CA LEU A 122 5.77 1.47 4.69
C LEU A 122 5.97 1.79 6.18
N ILE A 123 6.50 0.83 6.96
CA ILE A 123 6.79 1.03 8.39
C ILE A 123 7.84 2.12 8.58
N ALA A 124 8.96 2.05 7.84
CA ALA A 124 10.01 3.04 7.92
C ALA A 124 9.47 4.43 7.58
N PHE A 125 8.67 4.54 6.52
CA PHE A 125 8.08 5.81 6.10
C PHE A 125 7.10 6.36 7.16
N GLY A 126 6.23 5.52 7.71
CA GLY A 126 5.31 5.92 8.78
C GLY A 126 6.05 6.38 10.04
N PHE A 127 7.17 5.76 10.38
CA PHE A 127 8.03 6.20 11.48
C PHE A 127 8.65 7.59 11.22
N VAL A 128 9.10 7.87 9.99
CA VAL A 128 9.59 9.21 9.63
C VAL A 128 8.50 10.26 9.79
N ILE A 129 7.27 9.98 9.36
CA ILE A 129 6.13 10.90 9.52
C ILE A 129 5.87 11.18 11.01
N GLU A 130 5.76 10.15 11.85
CA GLU A 130 5.53 10.34 13.29
C GLU A 130 6.67 11.12 13.97
N LYS A 131 7.93 10.83 13.62
CA LYS A 131 9.06 11.56 14.18
C LYS A 131 9.09 13.02 13.76
N PHE A 132 8.63 13.33 12.55
CA PHE A 132 8.51 14.71 12.09
C PHE A 132 7.38 15.46 12.83
N ASP A 133 6.26 14.80 13.10
CA ASP A 133 5.16 15.38 13.88
C ASP A 133 5.61 15.70 15.32
N PHE A 134 6.33 14.77 15.97
CA PHE A 134 6.95 15.02 17.28
C PHE A 134 7.95 16.18 17.25
N PHE A 135 8.77 16.28 16.20
CA PHE A 135 9.72 17.38 16.04
C PHE A 135 9.01 18.75 15.92
N LEU A 136 7.92 18.82 15.14
CA LEU A 136 7.12 20.05 15.02
C LEU A 136 6.47 20.44 16.35
N GLU A 137 6.01 19.47 17.15
CA GLU A 137 5.46 19.72 18.48
C GLU A 137 6.51 20.32 19.42
N GLN A 138 7.71 19.75 19.47
CA GLN A 138 8.81 20.29 20.28
C GLN A 138 9.20 21.70 19.84
N LEU A 139 9.26 21.94 18.52
CA LEU A 139 9.56 23.25 17.97
C LEU A 139 8.47 24.28 18.29
N SER A 140 7.20 23.85 18.35
CA SER A 140 6.06 24.70 18.73
C SER A 140 6.21 25.23 20.14
N VAL A 141 6.66 24.38 21.07
CA VAL A 141 6.93 24.75 22.46
C VAL A 141 8.10 25.74 22.53
N MET A 142 9.18 25.50 21.79
CA MET A 142 10.34 26.40 21.79
C MET A 142 10.04 27.78 21.20
N LEU A 143 9.33 27.84 20.07
CA LEU A 143 9.00 29.09 19.36
C LEU A 143 7.78 29.82 19.94
N HIS A 144 7.14 29.28 20.99
CA HIS A 144 5.89 29.80 21.57
C HIS A 144 4.80 30.09 20.52
N THR A 145 4.85 29.36 19.40
CA THR A 145 4.00 29.53 18.22
C THR A 145 3.31 28.21 17.99
N LYS A 146 2.00 28.21 17.73
CA LYS A 146 1.27 26.99 17.39
C LYS A 146 1.71 26.51 16.00
N LEU A 147 2.58 25.50 15.99
CA LEU A 147 2.97 24.76 14.77
C LEU A 147 2.08 23.54 14.55
N THR A 148 1.11 23.31 15.44
CA THR A 148 0.18 22.21 15.31
C THR A 148 -0.93 22.59 14.33
N MET A 149 -0.97 21.93 13.17
CA MET A 149 -2.26 21.76 12.49
C MET A 149 -3.13 20.91 13.42
N GLY A 150 -4.41 21.24 13.57
CA GLY A 150 -5.31 20.68 14.60
C GLY A 150 -5.37 19.14 14.66
N GLU A 151 -6.18 18.62 15.59
CA GLU A 151 -6.28 17.19 15.97
C GLU A 151 -6.29 16.16 14.82
N GLY A 152 -6.67 16.55 13.60
CA GLY A 152 -6.67 15.70 12.41
C GLY A 152 -5.29 15.31 11.84
N PHE A 153 -4.20 16.03 12.17
CA PHE A 153 -2.86 15.68 11.66
C PHE A 153 -2.13 14.59 12.47
N SER A 154 -2.56 14.36 13.71
CA SER A 154 -1.93 13.43 14.62
C SER A 154 -2.22 11.97 14.24
N GLY A 155 -1.18 11.12 14.25
CA GLY A 155 -1.31 9.67 14.07
C GLY A 155 -1.38 9.18 12.63
N MET A 156 -1.16 10.04 11.62
CA MET A 156 -1.10 9.59 10.22
C MET A 156 0.06 8.63 9.95
N GLY A 157 1.20 8.81 10.63
CA GLY A 157 2.32 7.89 10.52
C GLY A 157 2.05 6.55 11.20
N ILE A 158 1.27 6.52 12.30
CA ILE A 158 0.76 5.29 12.92
C ILE A 158 -0.04 4.47 11.90
N VAL A 159 -0.91 5.11 11.10
CA VAL A 159 -1.69 4.39 10.08
C VAL A 159 -0.78 3.78 9.01
N PHE A 160 0.28 4.46 8.59
CA PHE A 160 1.29 3.91 7.68
C PHE A 160 2.06 2.72 8.29
N ILE A 161 2.38 2.78 9.58
CA ILE A 161 3.01 1.67 10.30
C ILE A 161 2.06 0.47 10.35
N LEU A 162 0.80 0.68 10.74
CA LEU A 162 -0.22 -0.38 10.78
C LEU A 162 -0.45 -1.00 9.40
N LEU A 163 -0.48 -0.19 8.34
CA LEU A 163 -0.55 -0.65 6.96
C LEU A 163 0.63 -1.58 6.63
N GLY A 164 1.85 -1.16 6.96
CA GLY A 164 3.06 -1.93 6.70
C GLY A 164 3.13 -3.24 7.49
N VAL A 165 2.77 -3.22 8.78
CA VAL A 165 2.68 -4.42 9.63
C VAL A 165 1.63 -5.39 9.08
N THR A 166 0.44 -4.89 8.73
CA THR A 166 -0.62 -5.72 8.14
C THR A 166 -0.17 -6.37 6.83
N ASN A 167 0.55 -5.62 5.99
CA ASN A 167 1.12 -6.14 4.76
C ASN A 167 2.15 -7.26 5.01
N LEU A 168 3.00 -7.14 6.04
CA LEU A 168 3.93 -8.20 6.43
C LEU A 168 3.21 -9.47 6.92
N VAL A 169 2.21 -9.31 7.79
CA VAL A 169 1.45 -10.44 8.35
C VAL A 169 0.72 -11.20 7.23
N ILE A 170 0.05 -10.49 6.34
CA ILE A 170 -0.68 -11.10 5.22
C ILE A 170 0.29 -11.79 4.25
N GLY A 171 1.41 -11.16 3.91
CA GLY A 171 2.45 -11.76 3.06
C GLY A 171 3.01 -13.06 3.66
N GLY A 172 3.26 -13.07 4.97
CA GLY A 172 3.73 -14.26 5.70
C GLY A 172 2.71 -15.40 5.72
N ILE A 173 1.44 -15.08 6.01
CA ILE A 173 0.35 -16.07 5.98
C ILE A 173 0.18 -16.65 4.57
N ASN A 174 0.25 -15.80 3.53
CA ASN A 174 0.13 -16.25 2.14
C ASN A 174 1.27 -17.19 1.75
N PHE A 175 2.50 -16.87 2.17
CA PHE A 175 3.68 -17.71 1.90
C PHE A 175 3.57 -19.07 2.58
N ILE A 176 3.35 -19.12 3.90
CA ILE A 176 3.26 -20.38 4.66
C ILE A 176 2.16 -21.28 4.10
N ARG A 177 0.99 -20.71 3.75
CA ARG A 177 -0.11 -21.48 3.17
C ARG A 177 0.17 -21.94 1.75
N THR A 178 0.84 -21.13 0.94
CA THR A 178 1.21 -21.51 -0.42
C THR A 178 2.17 -22.69 -0.40
N VAL A 179 3.21 -22.62 0.43
CA VAL A 179 4.19 -23.71 0.62
C VAL A 179 3.50 -24.99 1.10
N ARG A 180 2.65 -24.90 2.13
CA ARG A 180 1.93 -26.07 2.67
C ARG A 180 0.97 -26.72 1.66
N LYS A 181 0.36 -25.93 0.77
CA LYS A 181 -0.54 -26.44 -0.28
C LYS A 181 0.21 -27.08 -1.44
N VAL A 182 1.39 -26.57 -1.77
CA VAL A 182 2.23 -27.20 -2.80
C VAL A 182 2.78 -28.53 -2.29
N ASP A 183 3.15 -28.62 -1.00
CA ASP A 183 3.59 -29.88 -0.36
C ASP A 183 2.47 -30.95 -0.32
N GLN A 184 1.21 -30.54 -0.27
CA GLN A 184 0.06 -31.46 -0.22
C GLN A 184 -0.45 -31.90 -1.60
N GLY A 185 0.15 -31.42 -2.71
CA GLY A 185 -0.25 -31.80 -4.07
C GLY A 185 -1.62 -31.26 -4.53
N GLU A 186 -2.36 -30.58 -3.66
CA GLU A 186 -3.67 -29.98 -3.96
C GLU A 186 -3.63 -28.45 -3.85
N TYR A 187 -3.41 -27.77 -4.97
CA TYR A 187 -3.48 -26.32 -5.03
C TYR A 187 -4.92 -25.84 -5.24
N HIS A 188 -5.69 -25.81 -4.15
CA HIS A 188 -6.99 -25.14 -4.13
C HIS A 188 -6.80 -23.65 -3.78
N ILE A 189 -7.01 -22.77 -4.76
CA ILE A 189 -6.97 -21.31 -4.60
C ILE A 189 -8.12 -20.87 -3.67
N ASN A 190 -7.79 -20.24 -2.54
CA ASN A 190 -8.81 -19.73 -1.63
C ASN A 190 -9.04 -18.24 -1.89
N LYS A 191 -10.07 -17.93 -2.70
CA LYS A 191 -10.45 -16.56 -3.11
C LYS A 191 -10.64 -15.60 -1.91
N PHE A 192 -10.98 -16.14 -0.75
CA PHE A 192 -11.25 -15.40 0.47
C PHE A 192 -10.05 -14.62 1.00
N LEU A 193 -8.83 -15.15 0.90
CA LEU A 193 -7.62 -14.48 1.41
C LEU A 193 -7.23 -13.25 0.58
N TYR A 194 -7.33 -13.37 -0.75
CA TYR A 194 -7.05 -12.27 -1.66
C TYR A 194 -8.13 -11.18 -1.61
N GLY A 195 -9.39 -11.59 -1.46
CA GLY A 195 -10.50 -10.67 -1.17
C GLY A 195 -10.29 -9.93 0.15
N LEU A 196 -9.91 -10.64 1.22
CA LEU A 196 -9.61 -10.03 2.51
C LEU A 196 -8.45 -9.03 2.42
N TYR A 197 -7.39 -9.36 1.69
CA TYR A 197 -6.28 -8.42 1.45
C TYR A 197 -6.73 -7.14 0.75
N GLY A 198 -7.49 -7.26 -0.34
CA GLY A 198 -8.02 -6.11 -1.06
C GLY A 198 -8.95 -5.25 -0.20
N VAL A 199 -9.80 -5.87 0.62
CA VAL A 199 -10.68 -5.16 1.57
C VAL A 199 -9.88 -4.43 2.64
N ILE A 200 -8.86 -5.07 3.22
CA ILE A 200 -8.01 -4.45 4.24
C ILE A 200 -7.24 -3.26 3.66
N LEU A 201 -6.63 -3.42 2.48
CA LEU A 201 -5.94 -2.32 1.79
C LEU A 201 -6.88 -1.15 1.49
N LEU A 202 -8.07 -1.43 0.96
CA LEU A 202 -9.07 -0.40 0.67
C LEU A 202 -9.58 0.28 1.95
N THR A 203 -9.78 -0.48 3.02
CA THR A 203 -10.24 0.07 4.31
C THR A 203 -9.17 0.99 4.89
N ILE A 204 -7.90 0.56 4.94
CA ILE A 204 -6.82 1.39 5.50
C ILE A 204 -6.56 2.62 4.62
N THR A 205 -6.58 2.47 3.29
CA THR A 205 -6.45 3.64 2.38
C THR A 205 -7.66 4.56 2.50
N GLY A 206 -8.86 4.02 2.68
CA GLY A 206 -10.07 4.80 2.92
C GLY A 206 -9.98 5.62 4.21
N VAL A 207 -9.48 5.02 5.30
CA VAL A 207 -9.22 5.73 6.56
C VAL A 207 -8.18 6.83 6.34
N LEU A 208 -7.07 6.54 5.65
CA LEU A 208 -6.06 7.56 5.29
C LEU A 208 -6.66 8.70 4.46
N ALA A 209 -7.49 8.40 3.46
CA ALA A 209 -8.14 9.39 2.62
C ALA A 209 -9.09 10.28 3.44
N VAL A 210 -9.89 9.70 4.35
CA VAL A 210 -10.77 10.46 5.24
C VAL A 210 -9.97 11.34 6.19
N MET A 211 -8.85 10.85 6.74
CA MET A 211 -7.95 11.66 7.57
C MET A 211 -7.36 12.83 6.76
N ILE A 212 -6.89 12.58 5.54
CA ILE A 212 -6.36 13.61 4.63
C ILE A 212 -7.42 14.64 4.25
N ILE A 213 -8.66 14.23 3.97
CA ILE A 213 -9.76 15.14 3.62
C ILE A 213 -10.16 16.00 4.82
N ARG A 214 -10.20 15.44 6.05
CA ARG A 214 -10.42 16.24 7.27
C ARG A 214 -9.33 17.28 7.52
N VAL A 215 -8.17 17.05 6.94
CA VAL A 215 -6.95 17.82 7.12
C VAL A 215 -6.77 18.90 6.06
N SER A 216 -7.23 18.66 4.83
CA SER A 216 -7.19 19.64 3.75
C SER A 216 -8.28 20.69 3.95
N PRO A 217 -7.95 21.98 4.13
CA PRO A 217 -8.93 23.06 4.10
C PRO A 217 -9.55 23.21 2.70
#